data_AF-A0A1X7JK17-F1
#
_entry.id   AF-A0A1X7JK17-F1
#
_cell.length_a   1.000
_cell.length_b   1.000
_cell.length_c   1.000
_cell.angle_alpha   90.00
_cell.angle_beta   90.00
_cell.angle_gamma   90.00
#
_symmetry.space_group_name_H-M   'P 1'
#
loop_
_entity.id
_entity.type
_entity.pdbx_description
1 polymer ?
#
loop_
_entity_poly.entity_id
_entity_poly.type
_entity_poly.pdbx_seq_one_letter_code
_entity_poly.pdbx_strand_id
1 'polypeptide(L)'
;GGEDDGGEGDDDEGEGDGGDDDGDEGDDNNEGDGDKNVEEPIVNLKLDSILNQKIYPNPLRGDYSFRLRIAESSKADLKFIRIFNQAGKQIEWENIYFSESRIEVNLPSSLKSGTYFLQISYSNGNESSHRFVVQ
;
A
#
# COMPACT_ATOMS: atom_id res chain seq x y z
N GLY A 1 -22.44 37.93 23.88
CA GLY A 1 -22.84 36.76 23.07
C GLY A 1 -24.32 36.88 22.90
N GLY A 2 -24.79 36.92 21.67
CA GLY A 2 -26.22 36.92 21.36
C GLY A 2 -26.80 35.54 21.64
N GLU A 3 -28.03 35.53 22.13
CA GLU A 3 -28.86 34.33 22.27
C GLU A 3 -29.86 34.36 21.11
N ASP A 4 -29.87 33.27 20.36
CA ASP A 4 -30.65 33.07 19.13
C ASP A 4 -32.12 32.75 19.49
N ASP A 5 -33.04 33.57 18.96
CA ASP A 5 -34.47 33.36 19.07
C ASP A 5 -35.03 32.75 17.76
N GLY A 6 -35.67 31.58 17.91
CA GLY A 6 -36.99 31.27 17.34
C GLY A 6 -37.13 31.12 15.82
N GLY A 7 -37.23 29.87 15.37
CA GLY A 7 -37.83 29.52 14.07
C GLY A 7 -38.74 28.30 14.23
N GLU A 8 -40.05 28.54 14.28
CA GLU A 8 -41.11 27.54 14.14
C GLU A 8 -41.89 27.84 12.84
N GLY A 9 -42.39 26.79 12.16
CA GLY A 9 -43.61 26.90 11.36
C GLY A 9 -43.66 26.13 10.04
N ASP A 10 -44.42 25.04 10.09
CA ASP A 10 -45.49 24.66 9.15
C ASP A 10 -45.19 23.79 7.91
N ASP A 11 -45.28 22.47 8.13
CA ASP A 11 -46.38 21.59 7.70
C ASP A 11 -46.88 21.62 6.24
N ASP A 12 -46.32 20.68 5.49
CA ASP A 12 -46.96 19.61 4.70
C ASP A 12 -48.49 19.65 4.49
N GLU A 13 -48.93 19.89 3.26
CA GLU A 13 -50.11 19.24 2.65
C GLU A 13 -49.99 19.22 1.12
N GLY A 14 -50.27 18.07 0.50
CA GLY A 14 -50.37 17.96 -0.95
C GLY A 14 -50.59 16.55 -1.48
N GLU A 15 -51.75 15.96 -1.18
CA GLU A 15 -52.23 14.72 -1.79
C GLU A 15 -52.46 14.88 -3.31
N GLY A 16 -52.06 13.86 -4.08
CA GLY A 16 -52.29 13.76 -5.52
C GLY A 16 -52.66 12.32 -5.88
N ASP A 17 -53.96 12.11 -6.01
CA ASP A 17 -54.69 10.88 -6.33
C ASP A 17 -54.64 10.55 -7.84
N GLY A 18 -54.80 9.26 -8.17
CA GLY A 18 -55.34 8.81 -9.46
C GLY A 18 -54.40 8.06 -10.39
N GLY A 19 -54.69 6.76 -10.59
CA GLY A 19 -54.26 6.03 -11.78
C GLY A 19 -54.22 4.51 -11.64
N ASP A 20 -55.39 3.88 -11.52
CA ASP A 20 -55.56 2.47 -11.89
C ASP A 20 -55.25 2.30 -13.40
N ASP A 21 -54.42 1.33 -13.76
CA ASP A 21 -54.50 0.74 -15.10
C ASP A 21 -54.23 -0.77 -15.04
N ASP A 22 -55.05 -1.47 -15.79
CA ASP A 22 -55.36 -2.89 -15.72
C ASP A 22 -54.28 -3.77 -16.36
N GLY A 23 -54.35 -5.06 -16.03
CA GLY A 23 -53.29 -6.03 -16.26
C GLY A 23 -52.96 -6.39 -17.70
N ASP A 24 -51.86 -7.13 -17.84
CA ASP A 24 -51.70 -8.10 -18.92
C ASP A 24 -50.92 -9.31 -18.40
N GLU A 25 -51.54 -10.48 -18.51
CA GLU A 25 -50.93 -11.78 -18.24
C GLU A 25 -50.21 -12.23 -19.53
N GLY A 26 -48.88 -12.15 -19.52
CA GLY A 26 -48.02 -12.74 -20.54
C GLY A 26 -47.15 -13.84 -19.95
N ASP A 27 -47.62 -15.08 -20.08
CA ASP A 27 -46.88 -16.31 -19.82
C ASP A 27 -46.07 -16.63 -21.09
N ASP A 28 -44.73 -16.56 -21.04
CA ASP A 28 -43.89 -17.18 -22.06
C ASP A 28 -42.53 -17.60 -21.51
N ASN A 29 -42.27 -18.90 -21.67
CA ASN A 29 -41.06 -19.59 -21.30
C ASN A 29 -39.88 -19.18 -22.19
N ASN A 30 -38.67 -19.33 -21.62
CA ASN A 30 -37.56 -20.07 -22.22
C ASN A 30 -36.25 -19.30 -22.47
N GLU A 31 -35.18 -20.04 -22.13
CA GLU A 31 -33.78 -19.93 -22.56
C GLU A 31 -32.96 -18.70 -22.12
N GLY A 32 -31.95 -19.01 -21.31
CA GLY A 32 -31.04 -18.02 -20.76
C GLY A 32 -29.99 -17.55 -21.74
N ASP A 33 -29.21 -16.60 -21.27
CA ASP A 33 -27.80 -16.56 -21.60
C ASP A 33 -27.09 -15.83 -20.47
N GLY A 34 -26.06 -16.47 -19.92
CA GLY A 34 -25.20 -15.86 -18.93
C GLY A 34 -24.46 -14.71 -19.59
N ASP A 35 -24.76 -13.47 -19.21
CA ASP A 35 -23.96 -12.33 -19.66
C ASP A 35 -23.33 -11.58 -18.49
N LYS A 36 -22.16 -12.13 -18.15
CA LYS A 36 -20.92 -11.45 -17.79
C LYS A 36 -21.02 -10.49 -16.61
N ASN A 37 -20.72 -11.07 -15.45
CA ASN A 37 -19.92 -10.38 -14.44
C ASN A 37 -18.69 -9.84 -15.16
N VAL A 38 -18.72 -8.57 -15.54
CA VAL A 38 -17.56 -7.89 -16.11
C VAL A 38 -16.59 -7.77 -14.96
N GLU A 39 -15.70 -8.77 -14.83
CA GLU A 39 -14.53 -8.65 -13.99
C GLU A 39 -13.72 -7.49 -14.56
N GLU A 40 -13.93 -6.30 -13.98
CA GLU A 40 -13.09 -5.16 -14.28
C GLU A 40 -11.64 -5.59 -14.02
N PRO A 41 -10.73 -5.38 -14.97
CA PRO A 41 -9.37 -5.84 -14.83
C PRO A 41 -8.77 -5.26 -13.56
N ILE A 42 -8.33 -6.16 -12.67
CA ILE A 42 -7.55 -5.85 -11.48
C ILE A 42 -6.47 -4.87 -11.91
N VAL A 43 -6.56 -3.65 -11.35
CA VAL A 43 -5.62 -2.53 -11.44
C VAL A 43 -4.30 -2.98 -12.03
N ASN A 44 -3.94 -2.44 -13.20
CA ASN A 44 -2.59 -2.53 -13.76
C ASN A 44 -1.59 -1.99 -12.72
N LEU A 45 -1.18 -2.84 -11.80
CA LEU A 45 -0.06 -2.60 -10.92
C LEU A 45 1.11 -2.39 -11.86
N LYS A 46 1.64 -1.17 -11.90
CA LYS A 46 2.96 -0.90 -12.48
C LYS A 46 3.98 -1.69 -11.64
N LEU A 47 4.07 -2.99 -11.87
CA LEU A 47 5.05 -3.90 -11.28
C LEU A 47 6.48 -3.44 -11.58
N ASP A 48 6.66 -2.66 -12.63
CA ASP A 48 7.96 -2.26 -13.16
C ASP A 48 8.72 -1.26 -12.28
N SER A 49 8.06 -0.56 -11.36
CA SER A 49 8.70 0.50 -10.58
C SER A 49 9.10 0.10 -9.15
N ILE A 50 8.54 -1.00 -8.62
CA ILE A 50 8.74 -1.43 -7.23
C ILE A 50 9.81 -2.54 -7.12
N LEU A 51 10.19 -3.17 -8.23
CA LEU A 51 11.02 -4.39 -8.26
C LEU A 51 12.52 -4.22 -8.56
N ASN A 52 13.02 -3.02 -8.88
CA ASN A 52 14.36 -2.92 -9.52
C ASN A 52 15.52 -2.42 -8.65
N GLN A 53 15.34 -2.22 -7.34
CA GLN A 53 16.49 -2.00 -6.47
C GLN A 53 16.95 -3.31 -5.85
N LYS A 54 18.01 -3.89 -6.41
CA LYS A 54 18.69 -5.06 -5.86
C LYS A 54 19.89 -4.60 -5.04
N ILE A 55 20.06 -5.15 -3.84
CA ILE A 55 21.29 -5.01 -3.07
C ILE A 55 22.37 -5.80 -3.83
N TYR A 56 23.45 -5.13 -4.22
CA TYR A 56 24.57 -5.72 -4.94
C TYR A 56 25.91 -5.19 -4.38
N PRO A 57 26.95 -6.03 -4.22
CA PRO A 57 26.99 -7.48 -4.48
C PRO A 57 26.01 -8.26 -3.58
N ASN A 58 25.73 -9.50 -3.95
CA ASN A 58 24.94 -10.41 -3.13
C ASN A 58 25.37 -11.84 -3.50
N PRO A 59 26.01 -12.61 -2.61
CA PRO A 59 26.14 -12.40 -1.16
C PRO A 59 27.10 -11.27 -0.75
N LEU A 60 26.89 -10.75 0.46
CA LEU A 60 27.68 -9.75 1.17
C LEU A 60 28.62 -10.41 2.18
N ARG A 61 29.81 -9.85 2.37
CA ARG A 61 30.70 -10.24 3.47
C ARG A 61 30.24 -9.59 4.78
N GLY A 62 30.48 -10.28 5.90
CA GLY A 62 30.21 -9.73 7.23
C GLY A 62 31.18 -8.61 7.58
N ASP A 63 30.73 -7.36 7.43
CA ASP A 63 31.45 -6.06 7.52
C ASP A 63 31.23 -5.16 6.28
N TYR A 64 30.56 -5.68 5.24
CA TYR A 64 30.32 -4.94 4.02
C TYR A 64 29.29 -3.81 4.21
N SER A 65 29.54 -2.68 3.56
CA SER A 65 28.61 -1.56 3.46
C SER A 65 28.00 -1.50 2.08
N PHE A 66 26.66 -1.45 2.00
CA PHE A 66 25.96 -1.26 0.73
C PHE A 66 25.12 0.01 0.76
N ARG A 67 24.81 0.53 -0.43
CA ARG A 67 24.04 1.76 -0.60
C ARG A 67 22.84 1.52 -1.51
N LEU A 68 21.71 2.09 -1.13
CA LEU A 68 20.49 2.11 -1.92
C LEU A 68 20.15 3.55 -2.29
N ARG A 69 19.61 3.76 -3.49
CA ARG A 69 19.17 5.08 -3.93
C ARG A 69 17.70 5.23 -3.58
N ILE A 70 17.32 6.31 -2.92
CA ILE A 70 15.91 6.67 -2.78
C ILE A 70 15.60 7.81 -3.74
N ALA A 71 14.39 7.84 -4.28
CA ALA A 71 13.94 9.00 -5.03
C ALA A 71 13.92 10.21 -4.09
N GLU A 72 14.43 11.37 -4.54
CA GLU A 72 14.49 12.58 -3.71
C GLU A 72 13.09 12.98 -3.21
N SER A 73 12.07 12.79 -4.05
CA SER A 73 10.66 13.02 -3.70
C SER A 73 10.17 12.16 -2.54
N SER A 74 10.75 10.96 -2.35
CA SER A 74 10.34 10.01 -1.30
C SER A 74 11.10 10.20 0.02
N LYS A 75 12.08 11.11 0.06
CA LYS A 75 12.90 11.34 1.25
C LYS A 75 12.11 11.93 2.40
N ALA A 76 11.25 12.91 2.12
CA ALA A 76 10.40 13.55 3.12
C ALA A 76 9.41 12.56 3.75
N ASP A 77 9.05 11.52 3.01
CA ASP A 77 8.13 10.50 3.46
C ASP A 77 8.83 9.34 4.18
N LEU A 78 10.16 9.30 4.28
CA LEU A 78 10.82 8.15 4.89
C LEU A 78 10.49 8.07 6.40
N LYS A 79 9.95 6.92 6.82
CA LYS A 79 9.49 6.69 8.20
C LYS A 79 10.46 5.81 9.00
N PHE A 80 10.78 4.63 8.50
CA PHE A 80 11.73 3.73 9.15
C PHE A 80 12.44 2.82 8.16
N ILE A 81 13.64 2.39 8.56
CA ILE A 81 14.39 1.32 7.91
C ILE A 81 14.72 0.27 8.96
N ARG A 82 14.41 -0.98 8.64
CA ARG A 82 14.58 -2.11 9.56
C ARG A 82 15.20 -3.28 8.83
N ILE A 83 15.99 -4.06 9.55
CA ILE A 83 16.56 -5.31 9.05
C ILE A 83 15.94 -6.47 9.81
N PHE A 84 15.51 -7.49 9.09
CA PHE A 84 14.98 -8.73 9.64
C PHE A 84 15.82 -9.91 9.19
N ASN A 85 15.98 -10.91 10.05
CA ASN A 85 16.53 -12.20 9.64
C ASN A 85 15.46 -13.08 8.96
N GLN A 86 15.86 -14.23 8.45
CA GLN A 86 14.96 -15.22 7.83
C GLN A 86 13.82 -15.73 8.74
N ALA A 87 13.94 -15.60 10.06
CA ALA A 87 12.89 -15.97 11.01
C ALA A 87 11.91 -14.80 11.27
N GLY A 88 12.06 -13.67 10.58
CA GLY A 88 11.23 -12.47 10.78
C GLY A 88 11.57 -11.67 12.04
N LYS A 89 12.65 -12.00 12.74
CA LYS A 89 13.10 -11.24 13.91
C LYS A 89 13.84 -9.99 13.46
N GLN A 90 13.41 -8.82 13.96
CA GLN A 90 14.12 -7.56 13.77
C GLN A 90 15.51 -7.65 14.40
N ILE A 91 16.51 -7.21 13.66
CA ILE A 91 17.87 -7.01 14.14
C ILE A 91 17.97 -5.55 14.56
N GLU A 92 18.24 -5.32 15.85
CA GLU A 92 18.53 -3.99 16.35
C GLU A 92 19.82 -3.48 15.70
N TRP A 93 19.71 -2.39 14.95
CA TRP A 93 20.81 -1.88 14.13
C TRP A 93 20.79 -0.35 14.05
N GLU A 94 21.89 0.27 14.48
CA GLU A 94 22.01 1.73 14.59
C GLU A 94 22.83 2.36 13.46
N ASN A 95 23.57 1.56 12.67
CA ASN A 95 24.45 2.07 11.61
C ASN A 95 23.76 2.14 10.25
N ILE A 96 22.62 2.83 10.22
CA ILE A 96 21.88 3.17 9.00
C ILE A 96 21.96 4.69 8.83
N TYR A 97 22.60 5.13 7.76
CA TYR A 97 22.86 6.54 7.50
C TYR A 97 22.08 7.04 6.28
N PHE A 98 21.67 8.30 6.35
CA PHE A 98 20.94 8.99 5.30
C PHE A 98 21.73 10.20 4.83
N SER A 99 22.06 10.24 3.54
CA SER A 99 22.65 11.43 2.92
C SER A 99 22.01 11.66 1.56
N GLU A 100 21.58 12.90 1.32
CA GLU A 100 20.95 13.31 0.05
C GLU A 100 19.80 12.37 -0.37
N SER A 101 20.03 11.54 -1.39
CA SER A 101 19.14 10.56 -2.01
C SER A 101 19.61 9.12 -1.78
N ARG A 102 20.36 8.85 -0.71
CA ARG A 102 20.98 7.55 -0.46
C ARG A 102 20.79 7.08 0.97
N ILE A 103 20.54 5.78 1.08
CA ILE A 103 20.61 5.01 2.31
C ILE A 103 21.93 4.27 2.29
N GLU A 104 22.74 4.43 3.31
CA GLU A 104 23.94 3.63 3.52
C GLU A 104 23.73 2.72 4.73
N VAL A 105 23.93 1.42 4.49
CA VAL A 105 23.81 0.38 5.51
C VAL A 105 25.18 -0.24 5.68
N ASN A 106 25.78 0.00 6.84
CA ASN A 106 27.02 -0.68 7.24
C ASN A 106 26.61 -1.94 8.00
N LEU A 107 27.07 -3.13 7.61
CA LEU A 107 26.73 -4.36 8.34
C LEU A 107 27.74 -4.61 9.47
N PRO A 108 27.33 -5.19 10.63
CA PRO A 108 28.28 -5.59 11.65
C PRO A 108 29.10 -6.79 11.16
N SER A 109 30.37 -6.83 11.55
CA SER A 109 31.18 -8.04 11.42
C SER A 109 30.67 -9.20 12.26
N SER A 110 29.85 -8.94 13.29
CA SER A 110 29.20 -9.94 14.13
C SER A 110 27.91 -10.52 13.53
N LEU A 111 27.48 -10.06 12.34
CA LEU A 111 26.31 -10.61 11.68
C LEU A 111 26.61 -12.05 11.25
N LYS A 112 25.77 -13.00 11.68
CA LYS A 112 25.91 -14.39 11.27
C LYS A 112 25.60 -14.51 9.77
N SER A 113 26.25 -15.46 9.11
CA SER A 113 25.90 -15.80 7.72
C SER A 113 24.44 -16.26 7.65
N GLY A 114 23.71 -15.82 6.64
CA GLY A 114 22.28 -16.08 6.51
C GLY A 114 21.56 -15.15 5.54
N THR A 115 20.25 -15.36 5.40
CA THR A 115 19.38 -14.50 4.60
C THR A 115 18.73 -13.43 5.46
N TYR A 116 18.72 -12.20 4.96
CA TYR A 116 18.20 -11.01 5.63
C TYR A 116 17.31 -10.20 4.68
N PHE A 117 16.46 -9.37 5.27
CA PHE A 117 15.53 -8.50 4.57
C PHE A 117 15.65 -7.08 5.12
N LEU A 118 15.95 -6.12 4.25
CA LEU A 118 15.88 -4.70 4.54
C LEU A 118 14.50 -4.18 4.16
N GLN A 119 13.72 -3.73 5.14
CA GLN A 119 12.43 -3.07 4.93
C GLN A 119 12.62 -1.56 5.01
N ILE A 120 12.04 -0.85 4.06
CA ILE A 120 11.98 0.62 4.01
C ILE A 120 10.50 0.99 3.97
N SER A 121 10.04 1.77 4.94
CA SER A 121 8.65 2.20 5.05
C SER A 121 8.55 3.72 4.98
N TYR A 122 7.49 4.18 4.33
CA TYR A 122 7.20 5.58 4.08
C TYR A 122 5.91 6.01 4.79
N SER A 123 5.80 7.29 5.17
CA SER A 123 4.65 7.91 5.84
C SER A 123 3.39 7.87 4.99
N ASN A 124 3.55 7.86 3.66
CA ASN A 124 2.48 7.71 2.68
C ASN A 124 1.94 6.26 2.58
N GLY A 125 2.42 5.33 3.41
CA GLY A 125 1.99 3.94 3.45
C GLY A 125 2.70 3.02 2.47
N ASN A 126 3.56 3.55 1.60
CA ASN A 126 4.37 2.71 0.72
C ASN A 126 5.45 1.98 1.53
N GLU A 127 5.74 0.75 1.13
CA GLU A 127 6.83 -0.04 1.70
C GLU A 127 7.59 -0.77 0.59
N SER A 128 8.89 -0.99 0.83
CA SER A 128 9.74 -1.81 -0.03
C SER A 128 10.58 -2.76 0.83
N SER A 129 10.88 -3.93 0.26
CA SER A 129 11.67 -4.96 0.94
C SER A 129 12.75 -5.49 0.01
N HIS A 130 13.99 -5.53 0.50
CA HIS A 130 15.15 -5.97 -0.25
C HIS A 130 15.81 -7.15 0.45
N ARG A 131 15.86 -8.31 -0.22
CA ARG A 131 16.55 -9.50 0.26
C ARG A 131 18.05 -9.41 -0.02
N PHE A 132 18.87 -9.73 0.98
CA PHE A 132 20.31 -9.92 0.83
C PHE A 132 20.79 -11.13 1.63
N VAL A 133 21.93 -11.69 1.23
CA VAL A 133 22.58 -12.82 1.88
C VAL A 133 23.91 -12.37 2.47
N VAL A 134 24.22 -12.78 3.69
CA VAL A 134 25.52 -12.55 4.35
C VAL A 134 26.27 -13.87 4.37
N GLN A 135 27.56 -13.85 4.02
CA GLN A 135 28.46 -15.01 4.02
C GLN A 135 29.73 -14.72 4.83
#